data_AF-A0A7J9C2S0-F1
#
_entry.id   AF-A0A7J9C2S0-F1
#
_cell.length_a   1.000
_cell.length_b   1.000
_cell.length_c   1.000
_cell.angle_alpha   90.00
_cell.angle_beta   90.00
_cell.angle_gamma   90.00
#
_symmetry.space_group_name_H-M   'P 1'
#
loop_
_entity.id
_entity.type
_entity.pdbx_description
1 polymer ?
#
loop_
_entity_poly.entity_id
_entity_poly.type
_entity_poly.pdbx_seq_one_letter_code
_entity_poly.pdbx_strand_id
1 'polypeptide(L)' 'MLILYGLYKQATVGPVNTGRPGMFNMREKYKWDAWKAVEGKSKEEAMGDYITKVKLLFEAAGSS' A
#
# COMPACT_ATOMS: atom_id res chain seq x y z
N MET A 1 -0.82 7.91 -3.25
CA MET A 1 0.24 6.98 -3.71
C MET A 1 0.67 5.95 -2.66
N LEU A 2 0.92 6.33 -1.40
CA LEU A 2 1.39 5.40 -0.35
C LEU A 2 0.46 4.19 -0.10
N ILE A 3 -0.86 4.38 -0.23
CA ILE A 3 -1.82 3.28 -0.08
C ILE A 3 -1.66 2.20 -1.17
N LEU A 4 -1.33 2.61 -2.41
CA LEU A 4 -1.03 1.67 -3.49
C LEU A 4 0.25 0.87 -3.18
N TYR A 5 1.26 1.52 -2.59
CA TYR A 5 2.47 0.85 -2.14
C TYR A 5 2.16 -0.21 -1.06
N GLY A 6 1.38 0.15 -0.04
CA GLY A 6 1.02 -0.77 1.04
C GLY A 6 0.26 -2.00 0.51
N LEU A 7 -0.78 -1.77 -0.30
CA LEU A 7 -1.57 -2.85 -0.92
C LEU A 7 -0.72 -3.71 -1.86
N TYR A 8 0.15 -3.10 -2.66
CA TYR A 8 1.06 -3.84 -3.54
C TYR A 8 2.03 -4.73 -2.75
N LYS A 9 2.61 -4.22 -1.66
CA LYS A 9 3.50 -5.00 -0.80
C LYS A 9 2.77 -6.14 -0.11
N GLN A 10 1.57 -5.90 0.40
CA GLN A 10 0.74 -6.94 1.01
C GLN A 10 0.34 -8.02 0.00
N ALA A 11 -0.04 -7.64 -1.22
CA ALA A 11 -0.42 -8.57 -2.29
C ALA A 11 0.75 -9.45 -2.76
N THR A 12 1.96 -8.89 -2.85
CA THR A 12 3.14 -9.58 -3.42
C THR A 12 3.92 -10.35 -2.35
N VAL A 13 4.22 -9.69 -1.24
CA VAL A 13 5.06 -10.23 -0.15
C VAL A 13 4.22 -10.85 0.96
N GLY A 14 3.02 -10.32 1.22
CA GLY A 14 2.22 -10.68 2.40
C GLY A 14 2.44 -9.70 3.55
N PRO A 15 2.13 -10.10 4.80
CA PRO A 15 2.30 -9.26 5.99
C PRO A 15 3.70 -8.67 6.11
N VAL A 16 3.80 -7.46 6.65
CA VAL A 16 5.08 -6.78 6.84
C VAL A 16 6.01 -7.57 7.76
N ASN A 17 7.24 -7.79 7.29
CA ASN A 17 8.23 -8.66 7.92
C ASN A 17 9.57 -7.97 8.20
N THR A 18 9.60 -6.64 8.16
CA THR A 18 10.80 -5.82 8.42
C THR A 18 10.55 -4.85 9.57
N GLY A 19 11.63 -4.40 10.21
CA GLY A 19 11.57 -3.36 11.24
C GLY A 19 11.17 -1.99 10.67
N ARG A 20 10.50 -1.18 11.51
CA ARG A 20 10.09 0.17 11.12
C ARG A 20 11.31 1.09 10.94
N PRO A 21 11.45 1.80 9.80
CA PRO A 21 12.56 2.73 9.58
C PRO A 21 12.62 3.87 10.61
N GLY A 22 13.84 4.32 10.91
CA GLY A 22 14.11 5.41 11.86
C GLY A 22 13.63 6.79 11.38
N MET A 23 13.55 7.75 12.31
CA MET A 23 13.01 9.11 12.09
C MET A 23 13.72 9.88 10.97
N PHE A 24 15.00 9.61 10.72
CA PHE A 24 15.78 10.28 9.68
C PHE A 24 15.46 9.79 8.25
N ASN A 25 14.71 8.70 8.10
CA ASN A 25 14.29 8.16 6.80
C ASN A 25 12.76 8.19 6.65
N MET A 26 12.21 9.41 6.60
CA MET A 26 10.77 9.67 6.58
C MET A 26 10.05 9.02 5.40
N ARG A 27 10.68 8.98 4.23
CA ARG A 27 10.09 8.38 3.02
C ARG A 27 9.87 6.88 3.19
N GLU A 28 10.88 6.16 3.67
CA GLU A 28 10.76 4.72 3.90
C GLU A 28 9.87 4.43 5.09
N LYS A 29 9.91 5.26 6.14
CA LYS A 29 8.98 5.18 7.26
C LYS A 29 7.53 5.25 6.79
N TYR A 30 7.16 6.19 5.92
CA TYR A 30 5.79 6.30 5.43
C TYR A 30 5.38 5.14 4.51
N LYS A 31 6.31 4.63 3.69
CA LYS A 31 6.08 3.41 2.91
C LYS A 31 5.83 2.20 3.81
N TRP A 32 6.66 2.04 4.84
CA TRP A 32 6.53 0.97 5.82
C TRP A 32 5.22 1.09 6.60
N ASP A 33 4.88 2.29 7.07
CA ASP A 33 3.63 2.56 7.79
C ASP A 33 2.40 2.22 6.93
N ALA A 34 2.44 2.53 5.63
CA ALA A 34 1.37 2.17 4.70
C ALA A 34 1.25 0.66 4.47
N TRP A 35 2.35 -0.09 4.47
CA TRP A 35 2.32 -1.56 4.39
C TRP A 35 1.83 -2.18 5.70
N LYS A 36 2.32 -1.70 6.85
CA LYS A 36 1.87 -2.13 8.17
C LYS A 36 0.36 -1.91 8.36
N ALA A 37 -0.18 -0.81 7.85
CA ALA A 37 -1.61 -0.50 7.95
C ALA A 37 -2.54 -1.51 7.25
N VAL A 38 -2.02 -2.32 6.33
CA VAL A 38 -2.80 -3.32 5.57
C VAL A 38 -2.41 -4.76 5.90
N GLU A 39 -1.64 -4.99 6.96
CA GLU A 39 -1.04 -6.30 7.25
C GLU A 39 -2.04 -7.44 7.48
N GLY A 40 -3.26 -7.12 7.89
CA GLY A 40 -4.32 -8.10 8.16
C GLY A 40 -5.05 -8.60 6.92
N LYS A 41 -4.80 -8.01 5.74
CA LYS A 41 -5.46 -8.42 4.49
C LYS A 41 -4.80 -9.67 3.92
N SER A 42 -5.60 -10.57 3.35
CA SER A 42 -5.06 -11.63 2.51
C SER A 42 -4.41 -11.04 1.24
N LYS A 43 -3.65 -11.87 0.52
CA LYS A 43 -3.07 -11.44 -0.76
C LYS A 43 -4.16 -11.07 -1.77
N GLU A 44 -5.21 -11.87 -1.85
CA GLU A 44 -6.34 -11.69 -2.74
C GLU A 44 -7.12 -10.41 -2.40
N GLU A 45 -7.39 -10.17 -1.11
CA GLU A 45 -8.03 -8.94 -0.64
C GLU A 45 -7.19 -7.70 -0.98
N ALA A 46 -5.88 -7.76 -0.74
CA ALA A 46 -4.97 -6.65 -1.05
C ALA A 46 -4.90 -6.36 -2.57
N MET A 47 -4.95 -7.40 -3.42
CA MET A 47 -5.02 -7.23 -4.88
C MET A 47 -6.34 -6.59 -5.31
N GLY A 48 -7.47 -7.05 -4.77
CA GLY A 48 -8.79 -6.48 -5.06
C GLY A 48 -8.89 -5.01 -4.70
N ASP A 49 -8.40 -4.66 -3.51
CA ASP A 49 -8.33 -3.27 -3.03
C ASP A 49 -7.39 -2.42 -3.89
N TYR A 50 -6.25 -2.97 -4.32
CA TYR A 50 -5.31 -2.28 -5.20
C TYR A 50 -5.98 -1.91 -6.53
N ILE A 51 -6.63 -2.88 -7.18
CA ILE A 51 -7.33 -2.69 -8.45
C ILE A 51 -8.43 -1.62 -8.29
N THR A 52 -9.25 -1.75 -7.24
CA THR A 52 -10.31 -0.78 -6.93
C THR A 52 -9.73 0.63 -6.77
N LYS A 53 -8.64 0.78 -6.02
CA LYS A 53 -8.03 2.08 -5.78
C LYS A 53 -7.43 2.69 -7.05
N VAL A 54 -6.82 1.86 -7.90
CA VAL A 54 -6.28 2.30 -9.19
C VAL A 54 -7.40 2.76 -10.13
N LYS A 55 -8.52 2.01 -10.23
CA LYS A 55 -9.68 2.41 -11.04
C LYS A 55 -10.24 3.77 -10.61
N LEU A 56 -10.44 3.97 -9.31
CA LEU A 56 -10.91 5.25 -8.76
C LEU A 56 -9.97 6.42 -9.10
N LEU A 57 -8.66 6.18 -9.10
CA LEU A 57 -7.69 7.22 -9.46
C LEU A 57 -7.70 7.54 -10.96
N PHE A 58 -7.89 6.53 -11.81
CA PHE A 58 -8.05 6.74 -13.26
C PHE A 58 -9.33 7.53 -13.58
N GLU A 59 -10.46 7.19 -12.94
CA GLU A 59 -11.73 7.92 -13.12
C GLU A 59 -11.61 9.37 -12.65
N ALA A 60 -10.97 9.59 -11.49
CA ALA A 60 -10.74 10.94 -10.98
C ALA A 60 -9.81 11.76 -11.89
N ALA A 61 -8.81 11.14 -12.52
CA ALA A 61 -7.89 11.81 -13.43
C ALA A 61 -8.45 12.01 -14.85
N GLY A 62 -9.40 11.18 -15.28
CA GLY A 62 -10.09 11.31 -16.56
C GLY A 62 -11.31 12.25 -16.54
N SER A 63 -11.71 12.70 -15.35
CA SER A 63 -12.79 13.68 -15.14
C SER A 63 -12.27 15.13 -15.07
N SER A 64 -11.05 15.37 -15.53
CA SER A 64 -10.35 16.67 -15.52
C SER A 64 -9.90 17.10 -16.90
#